data_AF-A0A945Y1R8-F1
#
_entry.id   AF-A0A945Y1R8-F1
#
_cell.length_a   1.000
_cell.length_b   1.000
_cell.length_c   1.000
_cell.angle_alpha   90.00
_cell.angle_beta   90.00
_cell.angle_gamma   90.00
#
_symmetry.space_group_name_H-M   'P 1'
#
loop_
_entity.id
_entity.type
_entity.pdbx_description
1 polymer ?
#
loop_
_entity_poly.entity_id
_entity_poly.type
_entity_poly.pdbx_seq_one_letter_code
_entity_poly.pdbx_strand_id
1 'polypeptide(L)'
;MFDLIASVLAWFYSLFPSYGFAVGMLTITVMVVVTPLTLKSTRSMLQMQRLQPELKAIQAEYKDDRQKMNEQLMAFYQENGINPLG
;
A
#
# COMPACT_ATOMS: atom_id res chain seq x y z
N MET A 1 -5.58 -23.46 -14.31
CA MET A 1 -4.86 -22.91 -13.14
C MET A 1 -3.57 -23.68 -12.88
N PHE A 2 -3.60 -25.02 -12.87
CA PHE A 2 -2.42 -25.85 -12.66
C PHE A 2 -1.36 -25.76 -13.78
N ASP A 3 -1.77 -25.55 -15.04
CA ASP A 3 -0.83 -25.43 -16.17
C ASP A 3 -0.02 -24.12 -16.16
N LEU A 4 -0.58 -23.06 -15.59
CA LEU A 4 0.09 -21.76 -15.39
C LEU A 4 1.20 -21.90 -14.33
N ILE A 5 0.93 -22.67 -13.29
CA ILE A 5 1.90 -22.96 -12.23
C ILE A 5 3.01 -23.86 -12.79
N ALA A 6 2.67 -24.88 -13.58
CA ALA A 6 3.62 -25.81 -14.17
C ALA A 6 4.56 -25.15 -15.21
N SER A 7 4.03 -24.26 -16.05
CA SER A 7 4.81 -23.54 -17.07
C SER A 7 5.77 -22.52 -16.45
N VAL A 8 5.35 -21.82 -15.39
CA VAL A 8 6.23 -20.92 -14.63
C VAL A 8 7.36 -21.71 -13.97
N LEU A 9 7.06 -22.87 -13.37
CA LEU A 9 8.07 -23.76 -12.76
C LEU A 9 9.10 -24.28 -13.78
N ALA A 10 8.66 -24.70 -14.97
CA ALA A 10 9.54 -25.18 -16.03
C ALA A 10 10.43 -24.06 -16.60
N TRP A 11 9.91 -22.83 -16.70
CA TRP A 11 10.68 -21.66 -17.15
C TRP A 11 11.77 -21.29 -16.14
N PHE A 12 11.45 -21.31 -14.83
CA PHE A 12 12.43 -21.11 -13.77
C PHE A 12 13.51 -22.21 -13.73
N TYR A 13 13.14 -23.47 -14.02
CA TYR A 13 14.08 -24.59 -14.04
C TYR A 13 15.07 -24.53 -15.22
N SER A 14 14.67 -23.92 -16.33
CA SER A 14 15.50 -23.81 -17.55
C SER A 14 16.65 -22.80 -17.46
N LEU A 15 16.59 -21.86 -16.51
CA LEU A 15 17.48 -20.71 -16.51
C LEU A 15 18.76 -20.91 -15.69
N PHE A 16 18.79 -21.71 -14.62
CA PHE A 16 19.96 -21.77 -13.73
C PHE A 16 20.18 -23.14 -13.04
N PRO A 17 21.21 -23.93 -13.41
CA PRO A 17 21.63 -25.14 -12.69
C PRO A 17 22.34 -24.87 -11.35
N SER A 18 22.18 -23.65 -10.80
CA SER A 18 22.79 -23.17 -9.57
C SER A 18 21.70 -22.66 -8.63
N TYR A 19 21.40 -23.44 -7.59
CA TYR A 19 20.31 -23.18 -6.65
C TYR A 19 20.47 -21.80 -5.95
N GLY A 20 21.71 -21.41 -5.63
CA GLY A 20 22.01 -20.13 -4.98
C GLY A 20 21.78 -18.92 -5.89
N PHE A 21 22.15 -19.03 -7.17
CA PHE A 21 21.95 -17.94 -8.13
C PHE A 21 20.46 -17.79 -8.50
N ALA A 22 19.75 -18.92 -8.64
CA ALA A 22 18.31 -18.92 -8.88
C ALA A 22 17.52 -18.23 -7.76
N VAL A 23 17.83 -18.56 -6.49
CA VAL A 23 17.19 -17.94 -5.31
C VAL A 23 17.52 -16.45 -5.23
N GLY A 24 18.79 -16.06 -5.42
CA GLY A 24 19.20 -14.66 -5.39
C GLY A 24 18.54 -13.81 -6.48
N MET A 25 18.39 -14.35 -7.68
CA MET A 25 17.78 -13.62 -8.78
C MET A 25 16.26 -13.52 -8.65
N LEU A 26 15.61 -14.53 -8.05
CA LEU A 26 14.20 -14.48 -7.68
C LEU A 26 13.94 -13.40 -6.63
N THR A 27 14.74 -13.31 -5.57
CA THR A 27 14.59 -12.25 -4.55
C THR A 27 14.79 -10.86 -5.15
N ILE A 28 15.78 -10.65 -6.03
CA ILE A 28 15.98 -9.36 -6.71
C ILE A 28 14.76 -9.03 -7.58
N THR A 29 14.24 -9.99 -8.35
CA THR A 29 13.09 -9.78 -9.23
C THR A 29 11.84 -9.41 -8.43
N VAL A 30 11.55 -10.15 -7.35
CA VAL A 30 10.43 -9.84 -6.44
C VAL A 30 10.61 -8.48 -5.82
N MET A 31 11.82 -8.15 -5.34
CA MET A 31 12.11 -6.86 -4.75
C MET A 31 11.90 -5.72 -5.76
N VAL A 32 12.33 -5.85 -7.01
CA VAL A 32 12.11 -4.85 -8.07
C VAL A 32 10.62 -4.65 -8.37
N VAL A 33 9.82 -5.72 -8.39
CA VAL A 33 8.37 -5.64 -8.63
C VAL A 33 7.61 -5.06 -7.44
N VAL A 34 8.01 -5.41 -6.21
CA VAL A 34 7.38 -4.94 -4.97
C VAL A 34 7.79 -3.50 -4.64
N THR A 35 9.02 -3.08 -4.97
CA THR A 35 9.50 -1.71 -4.70
C THR A 35 8.56 -0.59 -5.17
N PRO A 36 8.06 -0.56 -6.43
CA PRO A 36 7.12 0.47 -6.86
C PRO A 36 5.77 0.40 -6.12
N LEU A 37 5.33 -0.80 -5.71
CA LEU A 37 4.13 -0.97 -4.90
C LEU A 37 4.33 -0.39 -3.49
N THR A 38 5.46 -0.71 -2.86
CA THR A 38 5.85 -0.17 -1.55
C THR A 38 5.97 1.35 -1.61
N LEU A 39 6.61 1.92 -2.63
CA LEU A 39 6.71 3.38 -2.80
C LEU A 39 5.36 4.06 -2.90
N LYS A 40 4.39 3.48 -3.64
CA LYS A 40 3.03 4.01 -3.71
C LYS A 40 2.33 3.96 -2.35
N SER A 41 2.45 2.83 -1.63
CA SER A 41 1.91 2.68 -0.27
C SER A 41 2.53 3.69 0.71
N THR A 42 3.85 3.87 0.68
CA THR A 42 4.56 4.84 1.52
C THR A 42 4.12 6.28 1.26
N ARG A 43 3.91 6.68 -0.01
CA ARG A 43 3.40 8.03 -0.33
C ARG A 43 2.02 8.29 0.29
N SER A 44 1.10 7.33 0.20
CA SER A 44 -0.22 7.43 0.83
C SER A 44 -0.12 7.54 2.35
N MET A 45 0.73 6.72 2.99
CA MET A 45 0.96 6.79 4.45
C MET A 45 1.53 8.16 4.88
N LEU A 46 2.45 8.73 4.10
CA LEU A 46 3.02 10.05 4.40
C LEU A 46 1.98 11.18 4.27
N GLN A 47 1.07 11.10 3.30
CA GLN A 47 -0.04 12.06 3.18
C GLN A 47 -0.98 11.98 4.38
N MET A 48 -1.34 10.76 4.80
CA MET A 48 -2.14 10.55 6.02
C MET A 48 -1.45 11.14 7.27
N GLN A 49 -0.14 10.93 7.43
CA GLN A 49 0.61 11.51 8.55
C GLN A 49 0.59 13.04 8.57
N ARG A 50 0.66 13.69 7.40
CA ARG A 50 0.57 15.16 7.30
C ARG A 50 -0.80 15.70 7.74
N LEU A 51 -1.86 14.91 7.53
CA LEU A 51 -3.23 15.30 7.83
C LEU A 51 -3.69 14.89 9.23
N GLN A 52 -2.95 14.03 9.93
CA GLN A 52 -3.19 13.72 11.35
C GLN A 52 -3.38 14.93 12.27
N PRO A 53 -2.56 16.01 12.22
CA PRO A 53 -2.78 17.18 13.06
C PRO A 53 -4.13 17.87 12.79
N GLU A 54 -4.54 18.00 11.53
CA GLU A 54 -5.81 18.61 11.13
C GLU A 54 -7.00 17.74 11.54
N LEU A 55 -6.89 16.41 11.37
CA LEU A 55 -7.87 15.45 11.88
C LEU A 55 -8.07 15.58 13.40
N LYS A 56 -6.99 15.78 14.16
CA LYS A 56 -7.05 16.01 15.60
C LYS A 56 -7.68 17.35 15.96
N ALA A 57 -7.45 18.39 15.17
CA ALA A 57 -8.09 19.69 15.36
C ALA A 57 -9.61 19.59 15.19
N ILE A 58 -10.09 18.92 14.12
CA ILE A 58 -11.53 18.68 13.89
C ILE A 58 -12.13 17.87 15.06
N GLN A 59 -11.45 16.83 15.52
CA GLN A 59 -11.92 16.03 16.67
C GLN A 59 -11.96 16.84 17.98
N ALA A 60 -11.03 17.77 18.18
CA ALA A 60 -11.00 18.63 19.36
C ALA A 60 -12.10 19.70 19.31
N GLU A 61 -12.36 20.27 18.13
CA GLU A 61 -13.36 21.32 17.93
C GLU A 61 -14.80 20.79 18.02
N TYR A 62 -15.05 19.58 17.54
CA TYR A 62 -16.39 18.96 17.53
C TYR A 62 -16.55 17.83 18.55
N LYS A 63 -15.77 17.81 19.63
CA LYS A 63 -15.78 16.75 20.65
C LYS A 63 -17.18 16.52 21.26
N ASP A 64 -17.95 17.59 21.41
CA ASP A 64 -19.28 17.57 22.03
C ASP A 64 -20.41 17.27 21.04
N ASP A 65 -20.15 17.32 19.74
CA ASP A 65 -21.12 17.07 18.67
C ASP A 65 -20.59 16.01 17.68
N ARG A 66 -20.86 14.75 18.02
CA ARG A 66 -20.45 13.59 17.21
C ARG A 66 -21.05 13.59 15.80
N GLN A 67 -22.23 14.20 15.60
CA GLN A 67 -22.85 14.25 14.28
C GLN A 67 -22.07 15.21 13.38
N LYS A 68 -21.82 16.44 13.85
CA LYS A 68 -20.99 17.40 13.12
C LYS A 68 -19.56 16.92 12.94
N MET A 69 -18.99 16.26 13.94
CA MET A 69 -17.65 15.67 13.83
C MET A 69 -17.57 14.68 12.66
N ASN A 70 -18.53 13.76 12.54
CA ASN A 70 -18.54 12.80 11.44
C ASN A 70 -18.73 13.47 10.07
N GLU A 71 -19.57 14.49 9.99
CA GLU A 71 -19.80 15.26 8.76
C GLU A 71 -18.53 16.00 8.31
N GLN A 72 -17.85 16.68 9.24
CA GLN A 72 -16.61 17.40 8.97
C GLN A 72 -15.44 16.47 8.65
N LEU A 73 -15.35 15.32 9.32
CA LEU A 73 -14.35 14.30 8.98
C LEU A 73 -14.57 13.76 7.55
N MET A 74 -15.83 13.52 7.16
CA MET A 74 -16.14 13.09 5.80
C MET A 74 -15.82 14.16 4.75
N ALA A 75 -16.15 15.42 5.03
CA ALA A 75 -15.79 16.54 4.16
C ALA A 75 -14.26 16.68 4.03
N PHE A 76 -13.54 16.59 5.13
CA PHE A 76 -12.07 16.64 5.18
C PHE A 76 -11.41 15.52 4.36
N TYR A 77 -11.92 14.29 4.44
CA TYR A 77 -11.42 13.18 3.63
C TYR A 77 -11.68 13.40 2.13
N GLN A 78 -12.84 13.95 1.76
CA GLN A 78 -13.17 14.27 0.37
C GLN A 78 -12.29 15.40 -0.19
N GLU A 79 -12.09 16.48 0.57
CA GLU A 79 -11.24 17.61 0.17
C GLU A 79 -9.78 17.21 -0.03
N ASN A 80 -9.27 16.32 0.83
CA ASN A 80 -7.89 15.84 0.75
C ASN A 80 -7.70 14.64 -0.18
N GLY A 81 -8.77 14.15 -0.83
CA GLY A 81 -8.71 13.04 -1.78
C GLY A 81 -8.24 11.72 -1.16
N ILE A 82 -8.43 11.55 0.15
CA ILE A 82 -8.04 10.34 0.88
C ILE A 82 -9.25 9.44 0.98
N ASN A 83 -9.14 8.23 0.45
CA ASN A 83 -10.17 7.22 0.64
C ASN A 83 -9.95 6.52 1.99
N PRO A 84 -10.80 6.74 3.02
CA PRO A 84 -10.62 6.11 4.33
C PRO A 84 -10.81 4.58 4.30
N LEU A 85 -11.24 4.02 3.17
CA LEU A 85 -11.44 2.59 2.93
C LEU A 85 -10.36 1.94 2.05
N GLY A 86 -9.37 2.71 1.57
CA GLY A 86 -8.32 2.25 0.66
C GLY A 86 -8.54 2.65 -0.79
#